data_AF-A0A2E8DBD1-F1
#
_entry.id   AF-A0A2E8DBD1-F1
#
_cell.length_a   1.000
_cell.length_b   1.000
_cell.length_c   1.000
_cell.angle_alpha   90.00
_cell.angle_beta   90.00
_cell.angle_gamma   90.00
#
_symmetry.space_group_name_H-M   'P 1'
#
loop_
_entity.id
_entity.type
_entity.pdbx_description
1 polymer ?
#
loop_
_entity_poly.entity_id
_entity_poly.type
_entity_poly.pdbx_seq_one_letter_code
_entity_poly.pdbx_strand_id
1 'polypeptide(L)' 'MTSSETTDHRNRLLVGVMIAVAAWGFTLAFGAFLHGPDPATGEVTFAPSVVRGGIVAGCVAIFVGGWALLLLLRRRST' A
#
# COMPACT_ATOMS: atom_id res chain seq x y z
N MET A 1 -30.55 7.45 16.65
CA MET A 1 -29.32 8.26 16.59
C MET A 1 -28.07 7.36 16.56
N THR A 2 -28.06 6.24 15.82
CA THR A 2 -27.08 5.15 16.05
C THR A 2 -26.49 4.48 14.79
N SER A 3 -27.09 4.61 13.60
CA SER A 3 -26.60 3.93 12.39
C SER A 3 -25.66 4.77 11.51
N SER A 4 -25.80 6.10 11.51
CA SER A 4 -24.93 7.00 10.74
C SER A 4 -23.55 7.16 11.40
N GLU A 5 -23.50 7.32 12.72
CA GLU A 5 -22.27 7.58 13.47
C GLU A 5 -21.27 6.40 13.41
N THR A 6 -21.78 5.17 13.45
CA THR A 6 -20.98 3.94 13.30
C THR A 6 -20.41 3.77 11.89
N THR A 7 -21.14 4.23 10.87
CA THR A 7 -20.71 4.16 9.47
C THR A 7 -19.59 5.17 9.19
N ASP A 8 -19.67 6.37 9.73
CA ASP A 8 -18.64 7.40 9.61
C ASP A 8 -17.36 7.03 10.36
N HIS A 9 -17.48 6.46 11.56
CA HIS A 9 -16.34 5.97 12.33
C HIS A 9 -15.61 4.84 11.58
N ARG A 10 -16.36 3.86 11.05
CA ARG A 10 -15.80 2.77 10.24
C ARG A 10 -15.11 3.28 8.97
N ASN A 11 -15.69 4.26 8.28
CA ASN A 11 -15.10 4.85 7.07
C ASN A 11 -13.78 5.57 7.39
N ARG A 12 -13.70 6.30 8.52
CA ARG A 12 -12.46 6.92 9.01
C ARG A 12 -11.39 5.88 9.36
N LEU A 13 -11.76 4.79 10.01
CA LEU A 13 -10.84 3.69 10.32
C LEU A 13 -10.28 3.06 9.04
N LEU A 14 -11.13 2.80 8.04
CA LEU A 14 -10.70 2.25 6.75
C LEU A 14 -9.70 3.20 6.05
N VAL A 15 -9.98 4.50 6.04
CA VAL A 15 -9.05 5.50 5.48
C VAL A 15 -7.72 5.53 6.25
N GLY A 16 -7.77 5.49 7.58
CA GLY A 16 -6.57 5.42 8.42
C GLY A 16 -5.72 4.18 8.14
N VAL A 17 -6.35 3.01 8.03
CA VAL A 17 -5.68 1.76 7.68
C VAL A 17 -5.06 1.83 6.28
N MET A 18 -5.78 2.37 5.29
CA MET A 18 -5.23 2.53 3.93
C MET A 18 -3.99 3.43 3.91
N ILE A 19 -4.00 4.54 4.65
CA ILE A 19 -2.84 5.43 4.77
C ILE A 19 -1.67 4.72 5.44
N ALA A 20 -1.92 3.98 6.52
CA ALA A 20 -0.88 3.22 7.21
C ALA A 20 -0.26 2.14 6.30
N VAL A 21 -1.08 1.40 5.55
CA VAL A 21 -0.62 0.41 4.57
C VAL A 21 0.18 1.07 3.44
N ALA A 22 -0.26 2.23 2.95
CA ALA A 22 0.47 2.97 1.92
C ALA A 22 1.85 3.42 2.41
N ALA A 23 1.94 3.99 3.62
CA ALA A 23 3.19 4.42 4.23
C ALA A 23 4.14 3.23 4.47
N TRP A 24 3.60 2.13 4.99
CA TRP A 24 4.35 0.89 5.19
C TRP A 24 4.86 0.31 3.86
N GLY A 25 4.00 0.23 2.86
CA GLY A 25 4.34 -0.25 1.53
C GLY A 25 5.40 0.62 0.84
N PHE A 26 5.33 1.93 1.00
CA PHE A 26 6.35 2.85 0.51
C PHE A 26 7.71 2.61 1.19
N THR A 27 7.70 2.38 2.50
CA THR A 27 8.91 2.04 3.27
C THR A 27 9.53 0.73 2.76
N LEU A 28 8.71 -0.29 2.50
CA LEU A 28 9.16 -1.55 1.90
C LEU A 28 9.72 -1.36 0.48
N ALA A 29 9.09 -0.51 -0.33
CA ALA A 29 9.57 -0.23 -1.68
C ALA A 29 10.93 0.49 -1.67
N PHE A 30 11.11 1.44 -0.76
CA PHE A 30 12.38 2.12 -0.57
C PHE A 30 13.45 1.17 -0.02
N GLY A 31 13.07 0.29 0.91
CA GLY A 31 13.92 -0.79 1.41
C GLY A 31 14.39 -1.71 0.28
N ALA A 32 13.46 -2.19 -0.55
CA ALA A 32 13.74 -3.05 -1.71
C ALA A 32 14.54 -2.36 -2.82
N PHE A 33 14.41 -1.03 -2.93
CA PHE A 33 15.22 -0.21 -3.83
C PHE A 33 16.68 -0.18 -3.35
N LEU A 34 16.92 0.04 -2.06
CA LEU A 34 18.29 0.19 -1.52
C LEU A 34 18.97 -1.14 -1.18
N HIS A 35 18.19 -2.12 -0.78
CA HIS A 35 18.65 -3.40 -0.24
C HIS A 35 17.86 -4.52 -0.90
N GLY A 36 18.55 -5.51 -1.45
CA GLY A 36 17.86 -6.72 -1.87
C GLY A 36 18.81 -7.87 -2.16
N PRO A 37 18.28 -9.09 -2.26
CA PRO A 37 19.10 -10.28 -2.49
C PRO A 37 19.76 -10.19 -3.87
N ASP A 38 21.07 -10.35 -3.94
CA ASP A 38 21.78 -10.53 -5.21
C ASP A 38 21.32 -11.84 -5.88
N PRO A 39 20.83 -11.82 -7.13
CA PRO A 39 20.38 -13.03 -7.81
C PRO A 39 21.50 -14.05 -8.03
N ALA A 40 22.77 -13.64 -8.01
CA ALA A 40 23.91 -14.55 -8.22
C ALA A 40 24.35 -15.26 -6.93
N THR A 41 24.26 -14.59 -5.77
CA THR A 41 24.82 -15.08 -4.50
C THR A 41 23.76 -15.31 -3.41
N GLY A 42 22.56 -14.75 -3.57
CA GLY A 42 21.50 -14.76 -2.55
C GLY A 42 21.75 -13.83 -1.36
N GLU A 43 22.92 -13.19 -1.29
CA GLU A 43 23.27 -12.27 -0.19
C GLU A 43 22.59 -10.91 -0.35
N VAL A 44 22.42 -10.19 0.77
CA VAL A 44 21.88 -8.84 0.73
C VAL A 44 22.90 -7.91 0.10
N THR A 45 22.62 -7.43 -1.12
CA THR A 45 23.40 -6.38 -1.76
C THR A 45 22.82 -5.01 -1.44
N PHE A 46 23.71 -4.04 -1.23
CA PHE A 46 23.41 -2.63 -1.04
C PHE A 46 23.38 -1.85 -2.37
N ALA A 47 23.37 -2.57 -3.50
CA ALA A 47 23.27 -1.96 -4.82
C ALA A 47 21.83 -1.46 -5.09
N PRO A 48 21.63 -0.17 -5.38
CA PRO A 48 20.31 0.36 -5.68
C PRO A 48 19.69 -0.31 -6.91
N SER A 49 18.44 -0.74 -6.82
CA SER A 49 17.72 -1.39 -7.91
C SER A 49 16.32 -0.79 -8.08
N VAL A 50 16.17 0.02 -9.14
CA VAL A 50 14.89 0.64 -9.52
C VAL A 50 13.83 -0.43 -9.80
N VAL A 51 14.22 -1.56 -10.40
CA VAL A 51 13.29 -2.66 -10.72
C VAL A 51 12.67 -3.25 -9.46
N ARG A 52 13.48 -3.49 -8.41
CA ARG A 52 13.00 -4.08 -7.14
C ARG A 52 12.08 -3.14 -6.39
N GLY A 53 12.50 -1.87 -6.24
CA GLY A 53 11.65 -0.85 -5.63
C GLY A 53 10.35 -0.64 -6.40
N GLY A 54 10.42 -0.67 -7.74
CA GLY A 54 9.28 -0.53 -8.64
C GLY A 54 8.25 -1.64 -8.50
N ILE A 55 8.68 -2.90 -8.36
CA ILE A 55 7.76 -4.04 -8.14
C ILE A 55 6.97 -3.84 -6.84
N VAL A 56 7.67 -3.55 -5.73
CA VAL A 56 7.02 -3.37 -4.43
C VAL A 56 6.09 -2.15 -4.44
N ALA A 57 6.55 -1.02 -5.00
CA ALA A 57 5.73 0.17 -5.16
C ALA A 57 4.48 -0.10 -6.02
N GLY A 58 4.63 -0.87 -7.10
CA GLY A 58 3.52 -1.28 -7.97
C GLY A 58 2.48 -2.12 -7.24
N CYS A 59 2.91 -3.13 -6.47
CA CYS A 59 2.01 -3.94 -5.66
C CYS A 59 1.22 -3.10 -4.64
N VAL A 60 1.91 -2.18 -3.96
CA VAL A 60 1.29 -1.27 -2.98
C VAL A 60 0.29 -0.33 -3.67
N ALA A 61 0.65 0.23 -4.82
CA ALA A 61 -0.22 1.10 -5.59
C ALA A 61 -1.48 0.38 -6.11
N ILE A 62 -1.35 -0.87 -6.58
CA ILE A 62 -2.49 -1.68 -7.01
C ILE A 62 -3.41 -1.99 -5.82
N PHE A 63 -2.85 -2.35 -4.68
CA PHE A 63 -3.65 -2.66 -3.49
C PHE A 63 -4.42 -1.43 -2.99
N VAL A 64 -3.71 -0.32 -2.74
CA VAL A 64 -4.32 0.92 -2.22
C VAL A 64 -5.25 1.54 -3.27
N GLY A 65 -4.83 1.58 -4.53
CA GLY A 65 -5.63 2.10 -5.65
C GLY A 65 -6.89 1.27 -5.89
N GLY A 66 -6.79 -0.06 -5.83
CA GLY A 66 -7.93 -0.97 -5.94
C GLY A 66 -8.94 -0.76 -4.82
N TRP A 67 -8.48 -0.64 -3.58
CA TRP A 67 -9.35 -0.32 -2.44
C TRP A 67 -10.00 1.05 -2.53
N ALA A 68 -9.24 2.09 -2.93
CA ALA A 68 -9.78 3.42 -3.15
C ALA A 68 -10.86 3.41 -4.25
N LEU A 69 -10.62 2.69 -5.35
CA LEU A 69 -11.59 2.52 -6.43
C LEU A 69 -12.85 1.81 -5.95
N LEU A 70 -12.72 0.73 -5.18
CA LEU A 70 -13.87 0.01 -4.59
C LEU A 70 -14.69 0.91 -3.67
N LEU A 71 -14.03 1.73 -2.84
CA LEU A 71 -14.73 2.68 -1.97
C LEU A 71 -15.45 3.76 -2.78
N LEU A 72 -14.84 4.26 -3.87
CA LEU A 72 -15.47 5.21 -4.78
C LEU A 72 -16.68 4.62 -5.50
N LEU A 73 -16.56 3.38 -6.00
CA LEU A 73 -17.66 2.66 -6.64
C LEU A 73 -18.80 2.43 -5.64
N ARG A 74 -18.49 2.03 -4.41
CA ARG A 74 -19.49 1.81 -3.36
C ARG A 74 -20.24 3.08 -3.00
N ARG A 75 -19.57 4.25 -2.99
CA ARG A 75 -20.21 5.55 -2.78
C ARG A 75 -21.14 5.96 -3.92
N ARG A 76 -20.93 5.46 -5.15
CA ARG A 76 -21.82 5.73 -6.30
C ARG A 76 -23.05 4.83 -6.34
N SER A 77 -23.00 3.67 -5.69
CA SER A 77 -24.09 2.70 -5.64
C SER A 77 -25.05 2.89 -4.46
N THR A 78 -24.83 3.91 -3.63
CA THR A 78 -25.69 4.31 -2.50
C THR A 78 -26.29 5.67 -2.82
#